data_AF-A0A920W979-F1
#
_entry.id   AF-A0A920W979-F1
#
_cell.length_a   1.000
_cell.length_b   1.000
_cell.length_c   1.000
_cell.angle_alpha   90.00
_cell.angle_beta   90.00
_cell.angle_gamma   90.00
#
_symmetry.space_group_name_H-M   'P 1'
#
loop_
_entity.id
_entity.type
_entity.pdbx_description
1 polymer ?
#
loop_
_entity_poly.entity_id
_entity_poly.type
_entity_poly.pdbx_seq_one_letter_code
_entity_poly.pdbx_strand_id
1 'polypeptide(L)'
;MGPGEIADKDADLLDRLAQEIDVTDAAALATAPIALARRSVREWLRGEHPPDLASVERVLQVARGEALGTEITGGRSVRRTNGKLRLETLLQEHGQLPESG
;
A
#
# COMPACT_ATOMS: atom_id res chain seq x y z
N MET A 1 -31.44 9.01 10.57
CA MET A 1 -29.99 8.89 10.59
C MET A 1 -29.55 8.26 11.89
N GLY A 2 -29.24 6.96 11.88
CA GLY A 2 -28.67 6.26 13.03
C GLY A 2 -27.15 6.49 13.11
N PRO A 3 -26.49 6.16 14.23
CA PRO A 3 -25.05 6.34 14.40
C PRO A 3 -24.22 5.57 13.34
N GLY A 4 -24.71 4.43 12.85
CA GLY A 4 -24.07 3.69 11.75
C GLY A 4 -24.12 4.39 10.40
N GLU A 5 -25.16 5.19 10.12
CA GLU A 5 -25.31 5.94 8.87
C GLU A 5 -24.35 7.14 8.80
N ILE A 6 -24.01 7.72 9.95
CA ILE A 6 -23.00 8.78 10.05
C ILE A 6 -21.60 8.20 9.79
N ALA A 7 -21.28 7.09 10.47
CA ALA A 7 -19.98 6.43 10.31
C ALA A 7 -19.73 5.96 8.87
N ASP A 8 -20.77 5.49 8.17
CA ASP A 8 -20.70 5.10 6.76
C ASP A 8 -20.43 6.29 5.83
N LYS A 9 -21.15 7.40 6.03
CA LYS A 9 -20.92 8.64 5.27
C LYS A 9 -19.53 9.23 5.51
N ASP A 10 -19.05 9.19 6.74
CA ASP A 10 -17.69 9.62 7.08
C ASP A 10 -16.65 8.71 6.41
N ALA A 11 -16.90 7.40 6.38
CA ALA A 11 -16.02 6.45 5.69
C ALA A 11 -15.97 6.73 4.18
N ASP A 12 -17.10 7.00 3.54
CA ASP A 12 -17.18 7.33 2.11
C ASP A 12 -16.47 8.66 1.78
N LEU A 13 -16.63 9.68 2.65
CA LEU A 13 -15.89 10.94 2.53
C LEU A 13 -14.38 10.72 2.65
N LEU A 14 -13.94 9.95 3.65
CA LEU A 14 -12.53 9.65 3.87
C LEU A 14 -11.93 8.82 2.73
N ASP A 15 -12.73 7.96 2.08
CA ASP A 15 -12.30 7.23 0.89
C ASP A 15 -12.05 8.19 -0.28
N ARG A 16 -12.99 9.11 -0.56
CA ARG A 16 -12.80 10.12 -1.63
C ARG A 16 -11.60 11.01 -1.39
N LEU A 17 -11.40 11.50 -0.17
CA LEU A 17 -10.23 12.31 0.19
C LEU A 17 -8.92 11.51 0.03
N ALA A 18 -8.96 10.21 0.29
CA ALA A 18 -7.80 9.34 0.10
C ALA A 18 -7.47 9.12 -1.40
N GLN A 19 -8.46 9.14 -2.29
CA GLN A 19 -8.25 9.06 -3.75
C GLN A 19 -7.58 10.33 -4.33
N GLU A 20 -7.65 11.46 -3.63
CA GLU A 20 -6.97 12.70 -4.05
C GLU A 20 -5.46 12.68 -3.76
N ILE A 21 -5.00 11.77 -2.90
CA ILE A 21 -3.58 11.62 -2.56
C ILE A 21 -2.92 10.72 -3.60
N ASP A 22 -1.85 11.22 -4.25
CA ASP A 22 -1.00 10.38 -5.09
C ASP A 22 -0.25 9.37 -4.21
N VAL A 23 -0.77 8.13 -4.19
CA VAL A 23 -0.21 7.02 -3.40
C VAL A 23 1.19 6.62 -3.85
N THR A 24 1.61 6.99 -5.06
CA THR A 24 2.95 6.72 -5.56
C THR A 24 3.96 7.79 -5.16
N ASP A 25 3.51 8.96 -4.69
CA ASP A 25 4.40 10.00 -4.19
C ASP A 25 4.67 9.81 -2.69
N ALA A 26 5.93 9.49 -2.36
CA ALA A 26 6.30 9.19 -0.98
C ALA A 26 6.17 10.40 -0.06
N ALA A 27 6.38 11.62 -0.57
CA ALA A 27 6.30 12.84 0.22
C ALA A 27 4.83 13.21 0.50
N ALA A 28 3.96 13.10 -0.51
CA ALA A 28 2.52 13.29 -0.33
C ALA A 28 1.96 12.31 0.71
N LEU A 29 2.35 11.03 0.60
CA LEU A 29 1.89 10.00 1.53
C LEU A 29 2.44 10.19 2.96
N ALA A 30 3.69 10.64 3.10
CA ALA A 30 4.32 10.87 4.40
C ALA A 30 3.80 12.12 5.13
N THR A 31 3.33 13.14 4.38
CA THR A 31 2.78 14.38 4.92
C THR A 31 1.27 14.31 5.16
N ALA A 32 0.58 13.36 4.53
CA ALA A 32 -0.86 13.17 4.70
C ALA A 32 -1.24 12.68 6.12
N PRO A 33 -2.47 12.99 6.59
CA PRO A 33 -3.02 12.39 7.80
C PRO A 33 -3.02 10.85 7.72
N ILE A 34 -2.63 10.19 8.81
CA ILE A 34 -2.47 8.72 8.87
C ILE A 34 -3.72 7.95 8.42
N ALA A 35 -4.91 8.50 8.69
CA ALA A 35 -6.19 7.90 8.32
C ALA A 35 -6.44 7.90 6.80
N LEU A 36 -5.94 8.92 6.08
CA LEU A 36 -6.02 8.98 4.62
C LEU A 36 -4.93 8.14 3.98
N ALA A 37 -3.68 8.29 4.46
CA ALA A 37 -2.55 7.51 3.95
C ALA A 37 -2.78 5.99 4.02
N ARG A 38 -3.33 5.48 5.13
CA ARG A 38 -3.71 4.07 5.26
C ARG A 38 -4.77 3.64 4.26
N ARG A 39 -5.77 4.49 3.98
CA ARG A 39 -6.82 4.20 3.00
C ARG A 39 -6.28 4.18 1.58
N SER A 40 -5.51 5.20 1.18
CA SER A 40 -4.88 5.28 -0.14
C SER A 40 -4.00 4.04 -0.39
N VAL A 41 -3.16 3.65 0.58
CA VAL A 41 -2.33 2.45 0.47
C VAL A 41 -3.17 1.18 0.38
N ARG A 42 -4.22 1.06 1.19
CA ARG A 42 -5.09 -0.14 1.17
C ARG A 42 -5.77 -0.32 -0.17
N GLU A 43 -6.25 0.76 -0.78
CA GLU A 43 -6.83 0.74 -2.12
C GLU A 43 -5.76 0.48 -3.19
N TRP A 44 -4.56 1.05 -3.07
CA TRP A 44 -3.46 0.79 -4.00
C TRP A 44 -2.96 -0.66 -3.97
N LEU A 45 -2.91 -1.26 -2.78
CA LEU A 45 -2.51 -2.65 -2.58
C LEU A 45 -3.63 -3.64 -2.81
N ARG A 46 -4.86 -3.17 -3.06
CA ARG A 46 -6.04 -4.00 -3.28
C ARG A 46 -5.73 -5.00 -4.38
N GLY A 47 -5.79 -6.28 -4.01
CA GLY A 47 -5.58 -7.41 -4.90
C GLY A 47 -6.51 -8.53 -4.48
N GLU A 48 -6.07 -9.76 -4.65
CA GLU A 48 -6.89 -10.95 -4.37
C GLU A 48 -7.17 -11.16 -2.87
N HIS A 49 -6.26 -10.71 -1.99
CA HIS A 49 -6.44 -10.71 -0.55
C HIS A 49 -6.38 -9.28 0.01
N PRO A 50 -7.29 -8.89 0.94
CA PRO A 50 -7.19 -7.61 1.61
C PRO A 50 -5.84 -7.51 2.33
N PRO A 51 -5.06 -6.44 2.11
CA PRO A 51 -3.76 -6.31 2.76
C PRO A 51 -3.93 -6.16 4.28
N ASP A 52 -3.09 -6.87 5.03
CA ASP A 52 -3.03 -6.76 6.48
C ASP A 52 -2.54 -5.37 6.92
N LEU A 53 -2.95 -4.94 8.12
CA LEU A 53 -2.51 -3.67 8.69
C LEU A 53 -0.97 -3.58 8.75
N ALA A 54 -0.30 -4.68 9.09
CA ALA A 54 1.15 -4.73 9.16
C ALA A 54 1.83 -4.45 7.81
N SER A 55 1.25 -4.89 6.69
CA SER A 55 1.77 -4.58 5.36
C SER A 55 1.58 -3.11 5.01
N VAL A 56 0.41 -2.54 5.33
CA VAL A 56 0.13 -1.12 5.12
C VAL A 56 1.10 -0.25 5.91
N GLU A 57 1.35 -0.57 7.18
CA GLU A 57 2.28 0.20 8.02
C GLU A 57 3.72 0.15 7.51
N ARG A 58 4.18 -1.01 7.03
CA ARG A 58 5.50 -1.13 6.39
C ARG A 58 5.63 -0.28 5.13
N VAL A 59 4.59 -0.21 4.29
CA VAL A 59 4.60 0.67 3.11
C VAL A 59 4.69 2.15 3.51
N LEU A 60 4.01 2.55 4.59
CA LEU A 60 4.11 3.92 5.11
C LEU A 60 5.51 4.22 5.66
N GLN A 61 6.17 3.25 6.31
CA GLN A 61 7.58 3.38 6.73
C GLN A 61 8.52 3.57 5.53
N VAL A 62 8.29 2.84 4.44
CA VAL A 62 9.04 3.03 3.18
C VAL A 62 8.81 4.43 2.61
N ALA A 63 7.58 4.95 2.64
CA ALA A 63 7.27 6.31 2.20
C ALA A 63 8.02 7.38 3.01
N ARG A 64 8.09 7.21 4.33
CA ARG A 64 8.84 8.07 5.26
C ARG A 64 10.35 7.98 5.10
N GLY A 65 10.86 6.98 4.39
CA GLY A 65 12.29 6.74 4.22
C GLY A 65 12.94 5.97 5.36
N GLU A 66 12.14 5.32 6.22
CA GLU A 66 12.64 4.42 7.27
C GLU A 66 13.15 3.09 6.67
N ALA A 67 12.67 2.72 5.47
CA ALA A 67 13.13 1.58 4.69
C ALA A 67 13.16 1.91 3.18
N LEU A 68 14.06 1.24 2.43
CA LEU A 68 14.14 1.39 0.96
C LEU A 68 13.06 0.59 0.21
N GLY A 69 12.54 -0.46 0.84
CA GLY A 69 11.47 -1.29 0.31
C GLY A 69 11.00 -2.31 1.32
N THR A 70 9.86 -2.92 1.05
CA THR A 70 9.24 -3.94 1.91
C THR A 70 8.48 -4.97 1.08
N GLU A 71 8.46 -6.21 1.54
CA GLU A 71 7.66 -7.28 0.94
C GLU A 71 6.23 -7.23 1.51
N ILE A 72 5.25 -7.46 0.63
CA ILE A 72 3.84 -7.51 0.98
C ILE A 72 3.25 -8.86 0.57
N THR A 73 2.11 -9.20 1.14
CA THR A 73 1.43 -10.48 0.87
C THR A 73 1.11 -10.66 -0.62
N GLY A 74 1.27 -11.89 -1.11
CA GLY A 74 0.99 -12.27 -2.49
C GLY A 74 2.17 -12.12 -3.46
N GLY A 75 3.41 -12.28 -2.98
CA GLY A 75 4.60 -12.25 -3.84
C GLY A 75 4.91 -10.87 -4.45
N ARG A 76 4.36 -9.81 -3.85
CA ARG A 76 4.56 -8.42 -4.29
C ARG A 76 5.51 -7.74 -3.32
N SER A 77 6.22 -6.75 -3.81
CA SER A 77 7.13 -5.92 -3.01
C SER A 77 6.93 -4.46 -3.38
N VAL A 78 7.12 -3.56 -2.41
CA VAL A 78 7.05 -2.13 -2.62
C VAL A 78 8.44 -1.54 -2.42
N ARG A 79 8.94 -0.80 -3.40
CA ARG A 79 10.22 -0.09 -3.30
C ARG A 79 10.06 1.41 -3.49
N ARG A 80 10.88 2.18 -2.80
CA ARG A 80 10.99 3.63 -2.97
C ARG A 80 12.22 3.96 -3.81
N THR A 81 12.00 4.63 -4.94
CA THR A 81 13.08 5.12 -5.81
C THR A 81 12.81 6.58 -6.16
N ASN A 82 13.79 7.45 -5.89
CA ASN A 82 13.70 8.89 -6.20
C ASN A 82 12.42 9.58 -5.67
N GLY A 83 12.01 9.24 -4.43
CA GLY A 83 10.79 9.79 -3.83
C GLY A 83 9.48 9.18 -4.33
N LYS A 84 9.52 8.19 -5.22
CA LYS A 84 8.33 7.49 -5.72
C LYS A 84 8.26 6.05 -5.23
N LEU A 85 7.08 5.61 -4.81
CA LEU A 85 6.77 4.23 -4.47
C LEU A 85 6.41 3.47 -5.75
N ARG A 86 6.95 2.26 -5.89
CA ARG A 86 6.66 1.33 -6.98
C ARG A 86 6.28 -0.01 -6.40
N LEU A 87 5.22 -0.60 -6.94
CA LEU A 87 4.81 -1.96 -6.66
C LEU A 87 5.46 -2.88 -7.70
N GLU A 88 6.32 -3.76 -7.22
CA GLU A 88 6.99 -4.78 -8.02
C GLU A 88 6.37 -6.13 -7.67
N THR A 89 5.64 -6.72 -8.62
CA THR A 89 5.26 -8.13 -8.52
C THR A 89 6.48 -8.94 -8.88
N LEU A 90 7.06 -9.65 -7.91
CA LEU A 90 8.01 -10.70 -8.25
C LEU A 90 7.16 -11.81 -8.85
N LEU A 91 7.10 -11.86 -10.19
CA LEU A 91 6.76 -13.12 -10.84
C LEU A 91 7.82 -14.08 -10.31
N GLN A 92 7.42 -14.99 -9.43
CA GLN A 92 8.29 -16.07 -9.03
C GLN A 92 8.47 -16.90 -10.31
N GLU A 93 9.44 -16.53 -11.13
CA GLU A 93 10.07 -17.46 -12.04
C GLU A 93 10.63 -18.54 -11.11
N HIS A 94 9.80 -19.55 -10.84
CA HIS A 94 10.23 -20.85 -10.41
C HIS A 94 11.17 -21.34 -11.52
N GLY A 95 12.41 -20.86 -11.46
CA GLY A 95 13.55 -21.48 -12.10
C GLY A 95 13.72 -22.82 -11.42
N GLN A 96 12.91 -23.78 -11.84
CA GLN A 96 13.23 -25.19 -11.72
C GLN A 96 14.59 -25.34 -12.39
N LEU A 97 15.64 -25.40 -11.57
CA LEU A 97 16.95 -25.87 -12.00
C LEU A 97 16.72 -27.18 -12.75
N PRO A 98 17.18 -27.34 -14.01
CA PRO A 98 17.21 -28.66 -14.60
C PRO A 98 18.19 -29.48 -13.76
N GLU A 99 17.65 -30.42 -13.00
CA GLU A 99 18.42 -31.52 -12.41
C GLU A 99 19.20 -32.17 -13.56
N SER A 100 20.48 -31.85 -13.60
CA SER A 100 21.45 -32.41 -14.52
C SER A 100 22.06 -33.60 -13.80
N GLY A 101 21.91 -34.81 -14.35
CA GLY A 101 22.66 -35.98 -13.91
C GLY A 101 21.86 -37.27 -13.92
#